data_AF-A0A4R4QUD8-F1
#
_entry.id   AF-A0A4R4QUD8-F1
#
_cell.length_a   1.000
_cell.length_b   1.000
_cell.length_c   1.000
_cell.angle_alpha   90.00
_cell.angle_beta   90.00
_cell.angle_gamma   90.00
#
_symmetry.space_group_name_H-M   'P 1'
#
loop_
_entity.id
_entity.type
_entity.pdbx_description
1 polymer ?
#
loop_
_entity_poly.entity_id
_entity_poly.type
_entity_poly.pdbx_seq_one_letter_code
_entity_poly.pdbx_strand_id
1 'polypeptide(L)' 'MTRYVSLVRGGIELHVSEHTGDARPGTLLYLYVADVDAAARACGGVPVGERDWGREFEVTDPDGNRVRVGAPRM' A
#
# COMPACT_ATOMS: atom_id res chain seq x y z
N MET A 1 11.81 20.85 12.82
CA MET A 1 11.16 20.94 11.49
C MET A 1 10.61 19.57 11.18
N THR A 2 9.34 19.48 10.78
CA THR A 2 8.71 18.24 10.36
C THR A 2 9.32 17.78 9.03
N ARG A 3 9.72 16.51 8.93
CA ARG A 3 10.19 15.94 7.66
C ARG A 3 9.01 15.58 6.76
N TYR A 4 9.26 15.69 5.46
CA TYR A 4 8.32 15.32 4.40
C TYR A 4 9.11 14.68 3.26
N VAL A 5 8.56 13.62 2.68
CA VAL A 5 9.07 12.98 1.46
C VAL A 5 7.90 12.45 0.63
N SER A 6 8.03 12.49 -0.70
CA SER A 6 7.13 11.76 -1.59
C SER A 6 7.83 10.56 -2.23
N LEU A 7 7.07 9.47 -2.38
CA LEU A 7 7.50 8.22 -3.01
C LEU A 7 6.63 7.99 -4.24
N VAL A 8 7.25 7.89 -5.42
CA VAL A 8 6.53 7.71 -6.69
C VAL A 8 6.89 6.39 -7.34
N ARG A 9 5.87 5.60 -7.71
CA ARG A 9 6.04 4.38 -8.50
C ARG A 9 4.79 4.05 -9.30
N GLY A 10 4.95 3.82 -10.60
CA GLY A 10 3.87 3.29 -11.45
C GLY A 10 2.58 4.13 -11.43
N GLY A 11 2.70 5.46 -11.37
CA GLY A 11 1.56 6.38 -11.32
C GLY A 11 0.95 6.58 -9.93
N ILE A 12 1.49 5.91 -8.90
CA ILE A 12 1.13 6.13 -7.50
C ILE A 12 2.14 7.07 -6.87
N GLU A 13 1.67 8.10 -6.16
CA GLU A 13 2.47 8.94 -5.29
C GLU A 13 1.97 8.82 -3.85
N LEU A 14 2.87 8.48 -2.93
CA LEU A 14 2.62 8.47 -1.49
C LEU A 14 3.35 9.64 -0.83
N HIS A 15 2.61 10.41 -0.06
CA HIS A 15 3.13 11.54 0.72
C HIS A 15 3.33 11.08 2.16
N VAL A 16 4.57 11.13 2.65
CA VAL A 16 4.94 10.71 4.00
C VAL A 16 5.46 11.91 4.76
N SER A 17 4.94 12.15 5.97
CA SER A 17 5.35 13.28 6.78
C SER A 17 5.38 12.92 8.27
N GLU A 18 6.19 13.64 9.05
CA GLU A 18 6.18 13.58 10.53
C GLU A 18 5.08 14.48 11.14
N HIS A 19 4.16 15.03 10.33
CA HIS A 19 3.18 15.99 10.81
C HIS A 19 2.15 15.32 11.70
N THR A 20 2.05 15.78 12.95
CA THR A 20 1.03 15.30 13.87
C THR A 20 -0.37 15.55 13.30
N GLY A 21 -1.08 14.47 12.99
CA GLY A 21 -2.43 14.51 12.42
C GLY A 21 -2.53 13.95 11.00
N ASP A 22 -1.40 13.73 10.33
CA ASP A 22 -1.35 13.01 9.06
C ASP A 22 -1.61 11.53 9.30
N ALA A 23 -2.67 11.01 8.64
CA ALA A 23 -3.22 9.68 8.87
C ALA A 23 -3.58 9.43 10.35
N ARG A 24 -4.53 8.52 10.58
CA ARG A 24 -4.80 8.01 11.94
C ARG A 24 -4.09 6.66 12.09
N PRO A 25 -3.65 6.26 13.29
CA PRO A 25 -3.11 4.91 13.49
C PRO A 25 -4.07 3.86 12.93
N GLY A 26 -3.53 2.91 12.15
CA GLY A 26 -4.35 1.88 11.48
C GLY A 26 -5.10 2.36 10.24
N THR A 27 -4.70 3.50 9.65
CA THR A 27 -5.23 3.98 8.37
C THR A 27 -5.09 2.89 7.31
N LEU A 28 -6.10 2.79 6.45
CA LEU A 28 -6.06 1.90 5.30
C LEU A 28 -5.68 2.69 4.06
N LEU A 29 -4.59 2.28 3.41
CA LEU A 29 -4.26 2.66 2.04
C LEU A 29 -4.59 1.49 1.12
N TYR A 30 -5.29 1.77 0.03
CA TYR A 30 -5.55 0.79 -1.02
C TYR A 30 -4.86 1.22 -2.31
N LEU A 31 -3.92 0.41 -2.79
CA LEU A 31 -3.06 0.70 -3.93
C LEU A 31 -3.36 -0.27 -5.06
N TYR A 32 -3.71 0.25 -6.24
CA TYR A 32 -3.84 -0.57 -7.43
C TYR A 32 -2.53 -0.67 -8.18
N VAL A 33 -2.10 -1.89 -8.48
CA VAL A 33 -0.89 -2.18 -9.25
C VAL A 33 -1.23 -3.07 -10.45
N ALA A 34 -0.40 -2.99 -11.49
CA ALA A 34 -0.57 -3.83 -12.67
C ALA A 34 -0.22 -5.31 -12.40
N ASP A 35 0.75 -5.58 -11.53
CA ASP A 35 1.20 -6.94 -11.18
C ASP A 35 1.24 -7.10 -9.65
N VAL A 36 0.16 -7.66 -9.10
CA VAL A 36 0.00 -7.89 -7.66
C VAL A 36 0.93 -8.99 -7.14
N ASP A 37 1.26 -9.99 -7.97
CA ASP A 37 2.16 -11.08 -7.57
C ASP A 37 3.61 -10.59 -7.48
N ALA A 38 4.04 -9.72 -8.39
CA ALA A 38 5.34 -9.06 -8.29
C ALA A 38 5.46 -8.16 -7.06
N ALA A 39 4.40 -7.40 -6.76
CA ALA A 39 4.35 -6.59 -5.55
C ALA A 39 4.42 -7.46 -4.28
N ALA A 40 3.66 -8.55 -4.23
CA ALA A 40 3.69 -9.50 -3.12
C ALA A 40 5.07 -10.12 -2.90
N ARG A 41 5.76 -10.53 -3.97
CA ARG A 41 7.15 -11.02 -3.91
C ARG A 41 8.11 -9.98 -3.34
N ALA A 42 7.98 -8.72 -3.76
CA ALA A 42 8.81 -7.63 -3.25
C ALA A 42 8.58 -7.36 -1.75
N CYS A 43 7.40 -7.71 -1.23
CA CYS A 43 7.05 -7.63 0.19
C CYS A 43 7.38 -8.92 0.98
N GLY A 44 8.26 -9.77 0.48
CA GLY A 44 8.65 -11.01 1.17
C GLY A 44 7.77 -12.23 0.87
N GLY A 45 7.01 -12.19 -0.23
CA GLY A 45 6.21 -13.33 -0.69
C GLY A 45 4.87 -13.46 0.03
N VAL A 46 4.19 -12.34 0.30
CA VAL A 46 2.89 -12.33 0.98
C VAL A 46 1.84 -13.06 0.14
N PRO A 47 1.01 -13.94 0.71
CA PRO A 47 -0.04 -14.63 -0.05
C PRO A 47 -1.04 -13.65 -0.68
N VAL A 48 -1.25 -13.78 -1.99
CA VAL A 48 -2.28 -13.04 -2.74
C VAL A 48 -3.57 -13.86 -2.74
N GLY A 49 -4.68 -13.22 -2.37
CA GLY A 49 -6.01 -13.83 -2.36
C GLY A 49 -6.94 -13.27 -3.43
N GLU A 50 -7.91 -14.07 -3.84
CA GLU A 50 -9.04 -13.66 -4.70
C GLU A 50 -10.12 -12.92 -3.88
N ARG A 51 -10.74 -11.90 -4.48
CA ARG A 51 -11.89 -11.15 -3.97
C ARG A 51 -12.86 -10.87 -5.11
N ASP A 52 -14.06 -10.42 -4.77
CA ASP A 52 -15.10 -10.08 -5.74
C ASP A 52 -14.66 -8.97 -6.71
N TRP A 53 -13.81 -8.03 -6.26
CA TRP A 53 -13.31 -6.90 -7.06
C TRP A 53 -11.93 -7.12 -7.69
N GLY A 54 -11.23 -8.22 -7.38
CA GLY A 54 -9.88 -8.47 -7.90
C GLY A 54 -9.01 -9.28 -6.97
N ARG A 55 -7.71 -9.32 -7.29
CA ARG A 55 -6.69 -10.03 -6.53
C ARG A 55 -5.97 -9.05 -5.62
N GLU A 56 -5.71 -9.42 -4.37
CA GLU A 56 -5.06 -8.51 -3.41
C GLU A 56 -4.28 -9.23 -2.31
N PHE A 57 -3.37 -8.50 -1.67
CA PHE A 57 -2.76 -8.85 -0.39
C PHE A 57 -2.73 -7.64 0.55
N GLU A 58 -2.47 -7.88 1.83
CA GLU A 58 -2.33 -6.83 2.85
C GLU A 58 -0.97 -6.95 3.54
N VAL A 59 -0.35 -5.80 3.82
CA VAL A 59 0.81 -5.67 4.70
C VAL A 59 0.57 -4.56 5.71
N THR A 60 1.28 -4.64 6.83
CA THR A 60 1.35 -3.56 7.81
C THR A 60 2.64 -2.78 7.59
N ASP A 61 2.55 -1.46 7.46
CA ASP A 61 3.73 -0.60 7.38
C ASP A 61 4.37 -0.41 8.78
N PRO A 62 5.59 0.16 8.87
CA PRO A 62 6.25 0.37 10.16
C PRO A 62 5.50 1.28 11.15
N ASP A 63 4.60 2.13 10.67
CA ASP A 63 3.78 3.03 11.48
C ASP A 63 2.45 2.39 11.91
N GLY A 64 2.21 1.14 11.51
CA GLY A 64 1.01 0.37 11.86
C GLY A 64 -0.18 0.60 10.94
N ASN A 65 -0.01 1.28 9.79
CA ASN A 65 -1.06 1.40 8.79
C ASN A 65 -1.21 0.10 8.01
N ARG A 66 -2.44 -0.15 7.53
CA ARG A 66 -2.74 -1.28 6.65
C ARG A 66 -2.58 -0.81 5.21
N VAL A 67 -1.77 -1.50 4.45
CA VAL A 67 -1.59 -1.25 3.03
C VAL A 67 -2.12 -2.46 2.27
N ARG A 68 -3.27 -2.30 1.62
CA ARG A 68 -3.84 -3.30 0.71
C ARG A 68 -3.36 -2.99 -0.70
N VAL A 69 -2.79 -3.99 -1.35
CA VAL A 69 -2.27 -3.87 -2.71
C VAL A 69 -3.03 -4.86 -3.56
N GLY A 70 -3.65 -4.38 -4.64
CA GLY A 70 -4.47 -5.22 -5.49
C GLY A 70 -4.35 -4.92 -6.98
N ALA A 71 -4.81 -5.86 -7.78
CA ALA A 71 -5.06 -5.70 -9.21
C ALA A 71 -6.56 -5.87 -9.45
N PRO A 72 -7.24 -4.91 -10.09
CA PRO A 72 -8.68 -4.99 -10.31
C PRO A 72 -9.02 -6.11 -11.29
N ARG A 73 -10.18 -6.72 -11.12
CA ARG A 73 -10.73 -7.66 -12.11
C ARG A 73 -11.16 -6.87 -13.35
N MET A 74 -10.59 -7.20 -14.51
CA MET A 74 -10.99 -6.62 -15.80
C MET A 74 -12.39 -7.07 -16.19
#